data_AF-A0A3D6AJ64-F1
#
_entry.id   AF-A0A3D6AJ64-F1
#
_cell.length_a   1.000
_cell.length_b   1.000
_cell.length_c   1.000
_cell.angle_alpha   90.00
_cell.angle_beta   90.00
_cell.angle_gamma   90.00
#
_symmetry.space_group_name_H-M   'P 1'
#
loop_
_entity.id
_entity.type
_entity.pdbx_description
1 polymer ?
#
loop_
_entity_poly.entity_id
_entity_poly.type
_entity_poly.pdbx_seq_one_letter_code
_entity_poly.pdbx_strand_id
1 'polypeptide(L)'
;MTGNFSVDKKSGLVSGKGKVSWSNGNQFEGTLVQGSKEGKGKFTWNSGQRYNGDWTHDVPNGRGVFNFPDGSRYEGDVKNGLPHGQGTTRFKNGIVYTGDWVRGKSHGHGRYIWTDGSYWEGEFRDDRKTENGRMHFPNKDKGNAVGTAPAPAENTFQRATTAATDRQTEEK
;
A
#
# COMPACT_ATOMS: atom_id res chain seq x y z
N MET A 1 -8.51 -2.70 25.14
CA MET A 1 -7.14 -2.92 24.66
C MET A 1 -6.58 -4.17 25.34
N THR A 2 -5.64 -4.88 24.72
CA THR A 2 -4.93 -6.03 25.33
C THR A 2 -3.43 -5.91 25.10
N GLY A 3 -2.60 -6.24 26.09
CA GLY A 3 -1.14 -6.13 25.99
C GLY A 3 -0.52 -5.34 27.14
N ASN A 4 0.76 -4.99 26.98
CA ASN A 4 1.55 -4.30 27.99
C ASN A 4 1.50 -2.80 27.72
N PHE A 5 0.55 -2.11 28.35
CA PHE A 5 0.37 -0.67 28.22
C PHE A 5 0.54 0.03 29.58
N SER A 6 1.14 1.21 29.55
CA SER A 6 1.17 2.17 30.65
C SER A 6 0.46 3.45 30.23
N VAL A 7 -0.15 4.12 31.19
CA VAL A 7 -0.80 5.43 31.00
C VAL A 7 0.04 6.47 31.71
N ASP A 8 0.46 7.51 30.99
CA ASP A 8 1.07 8.66 31.63
C ASP A 8 0.03 9.41 32.46
N LYS A 9 0.30 9.59 33.76
CA LYS A 9 -0.69 10.17 34.69
C LYS A 9 -0.96 11.66 34.45
N LYS A 10 -0.07 12.37 33.75
CA LYS A 10 -0.21 13.81 33.49
C LYS A 10 -0.96 14.06 32.19
N SER A 11 -0.56 13.38 31.12
CA SER A 11 -1.14 13.56 29.78
C SER A 11 -2.33 12.63 29.51
N GLY A 12 -2.46 11.54 30.25
CA GLY A 12 -3.43 10.48 29.97
C GLY A 12 -3.05 9.62 28.76
N LEU A 13 -1.89 9.85 28.14
CA LEU A 13 -1.49 9.17 26.91
C LEU A 13 -0.95 7.78 27.19
N VAL A 14 -1.28 6.85 26.29
CA VAL A 14 -0.93 5.44 26.40
C VAL A 14 0.40 5.16 25.71
N SER A 15 1.29 4.44 26.37
CA SER A 15 2.50 3.88 25.76
C SER A 15 2.58 2.39 26.00
N GLY A 16 3.21 1.63 25.11
CA GLY A 16 3.39 0.19 25.27
C GLY A 16 3.12 -0.58 24.00
N LYS A 17 3.01 -1.91 24.11
CA LYS A 17 2.84 -2.81 22.97
C LYS A 17 1.65 -3.73 23.19
N GLY A 18 0.80 -3.83 22.18
CA GLY A 18 -0.37 -4.69 22.25
C GLY A 18 -1.36 -4.42 21.13
N LYS A 19 -2.59 -4.86 21.36
CA LYS A 19 -3.72 -4.70 20.46
C LYS A 19 -4.72 -3.68 21.00
N VAL A 20 -5.07 -2.73 20.15
CA VAL A 20 -6.14 -1.75 20.35
C VAL A 20 -7.26 -2.06 19.36
N SER A 21 -8.49 -2.09 19.86
CA SER A 21 -9.70 -2.21 19.05
C SER A 21 -10.58 -1.00 19.39
N TRP A 22 -11.02 -0.28 18.37
CA TRP A 22 -11.89 0.88 18.50
C TRP A 22 -13.36 0.50 18.24
N SER A 23 -14.29 1.28 18.76
CA SER A 23 -15.74 1.10 18.59
C SER A 23 -16.17 1.14 17.12
N ASN A 24 -15.47 1.91 16.29
CA ASN A 24 -15.68 1.98 14.84
C ASN A 24 -15.23 0.71 14.07
N GLY A 25 -14.71 -0.30 14.78
CA GLY A 25 -14.26 -1.57 14.21
C GLY A 25 -12.81 -1.58 13.72
N ASN A 26 -12.10 -0.45 13.76
CA ASN A 26 -10.67 -0.42 13.48
C ASN A 26 -9.89 -1.19 14.54
N GLN A 27 -8.76 -1.76 14.13
CA GLN A 27 -7.86 -2.50 15.02
C GLN A 27 -6.41 -2.17 14.70
N PHE A 28 -5.60 -1.97 15.73
CA PHE A 28 -4.15 -1.81 15.64
C PHE A 28 -3.47 -2.83 16.53
N GLU A 29 -2.40 -3.41 16.05
CA GLU A 29 -1.53 -4.30 16.80
C GLU A 29 -0.08 -3.85 16.59
N GLY A 30 0.57 -3.35 17.63
CA GLY A 30 1.89 -2.77 17.52
C GLY A 30 2.29 -1.98 18.75
N THR A 31 3.25 -1.09 18.57
CA THR A 31 3.74 -0.20 19.63
C THR A 31 3.03 1.15 19.57
N LEU A 32 2.59 1.63 20.73
CA LEU A 32 2.17 3.00 20.96
C LEU A 32 3.22 3.73 21.80
N VAL A 33 3.53 4.95 21.43
CA VAL A 33 4.38 5.88 22.20
C VAL A 33 3.61 7.17 22.37
N GLN A 34 3.24 7.51 23.61
CA GLN A 34 2.45 8.70 23.92
C GLN A 34 1.18 8.84 23.04
N GLY A 35 0.46 7.73 22.86
CA GLY A 35 -0.77 7.67 22.05
C GLY A 35 -0.53 7.42 20.56
N SER A 36 0.69 7.62 20.04
CA SER A 36 0.98 7.48 18.62
C SER A 36 1.51 6.11 18.24
N LYS A 37 1.07 5.58 17.09
CA LYS A 37 1.60 4.34 16.49
C LYS A 37 3.03 4.56 16.02
N GLU A 38 3.93 3.69 16.47
CA GLU A 38 5.36 3.76 16.19
C GLU A 38 5.96 2.39 15.83
N GLY A 39 7.00 2.40 14.99
CA GLY A 39 7.75 1.21 14.61
C GLY A 39 6.91 0.19 13.83
N LYS A 40 7.13 -1.10 14.07
CA LYS A 40 6.38 -2.16 13.38
C LYS A 40 4.97 -2.31 13.95
N GLY A 41 3.97 -2.30 13.08
CA GLY A 41 2.59 -2.50 13.48
C GLY A 41 1.68 -2.91 12.34
N LYS A 42 0.57 -3.55 12.71
CA LYS A 42 -0.51 -3.95 11.81
C LYS A 42 -1.75 -3.14 12.13
N PHE A 43 -2.32 -2.50 11.13
CA PHE A 43 -3.61 -1.83 11.23
C PHE A 43 -4.62 -2.51 10.30
N THR A 44 -5.82 -2.72 10.81
CA THR A 44 -6.96 -3.26 10.07
C THR A 44 -8.07 -2.23 10.16
N TRP A 45 -8.43 -1.64 9.02
CA TRP A 45 -9.58 -0.75 8.91
C TRP A 45 -10.87 -1.55 8.90
N ASN A 46 -11.95 -0.97 9.40
CA ASN A 46 -13.28 -1.59 9.34
C ASN A 46 -13.76 -1.89 7.90
N SER A 47 -13.18 -1.23 6.90
CA SER A 47 -13.43 -1.46 5.48
C SER A 47 -12.86 -2.79 4.98
N GLY A 48 -12.05 -3.48 5.80
CA GLY A 48 -11.34 -4.70 5.44
C GLY A 48 -9.93 -4.48 4.90
N GLN A 49 -9.55 -3.23 4.59
CA GLN A 49 -8.18 -2.88 4.23
C GLN A 49 -7.25 -3.16 5.41
N ARG A 50 -6.01 -3.58 5.12
CA ARG A 50 -5.00 -3.87 6.13
C ARG A 50 -3.65 -3.31 5.72
N TYR A 51 -2.90 -2.79 6.68
CA TYR A 51 -1.51 -2.42 6.52
C TYR A 51 -0.69 -3.17 7.56
N ASN A 52 0.45 -3.71 7.15
CA ASN A 52 1.45 -4.28 8.04
C ASN A 52 2.81 -3.73 7.64
N GLY A 53 3.45 -2.97 8.51
CA GLY A 53 4.71 -2.33 8.18
C GLY A 53 5.17 -1.34 9.24
N ASP A 54 6.02 -0.43 8.79
CA ASP A 54 6.56 0.66 9.60
C ASP A 54 5.55 1.81 9.77
N TRP A 55 5.52 2.34 10.98
CA TRP A 55 4.74 3.48 11.43
C TRP A 55 5.67 4.52 12.05
N THR A 56 5.35 5.78 11.81
CA THR A 56 6.02 6.91 12.46
C THR A 56 4.99 8.00 12.67
N HIS A 57 4.79 8.42 13.92
CA HIS A 57 3.80 9.41 14.32
C HIS A 57 2.42 9.16 13.71
N ASP A 58 1.87 7.96 13.94
CA ASP A 58 0.55 7.54 13.44
C ASP A 58 0.42 7.36 11.93
N VAL A 59 1.48 7.54 11.16
CA VAL A 59 1.46 7.47 9.70
C VAL A 59 2.31 6.30 9.21
N PRO A 60 1.80 5.46 8.28
CA PRO A 60 2.61 4.46 7.59
C PRO A 60 3.80 5.12 6.87
N ASN A 61 5.01 4.76 7.26
CA ASN A 61 6.26 5.35 6.77
C ASN A 61 7.40 4.35 6.92
N GLY A 62 8.09 4.00 5.83
CA GLY A 62 9.13 2.97 5.80
C GLY A 62 8.75 1.84 4.84
N ARG A 63 8.91 0.57 5.23
CA ARG A 63 8.48 -0.57 4.41
C ARG A 63 7.22 -1.22 4.96
N GLY A 64 6.33 -1.62 4.06
CA GLY A 64 5.10 -2.27 4.47
C GLY A 64 4.33 -2.95 3.36
N VAL A 65 3.26 -3.60 3.77
CA VAL A 65 2.35 -4.36 2.92
C VAL A 65 0.94 -3.84 3.12
N PHE A 66 0.30 -3.39 2.03
CA PHE A 66 -1.14 -3.15 2.01
C PHE A 66 -1.87 -4.35 1.42
N ASN A 67 -2.92 -4.79 2.08
CA ASN A 67 -3.89 -5.73 1.52
C ASN A 67 -5.23 -5.01 1.40
N PHE A 68 -5.81 -5.06 0.21
CA PHE A 68 -7.02 -4.34 -0.13
C PHE A 68 -8.24 -5.28 -0.12
N PRO A 69 -9.44 -4.75 0.17
CA PRO A 69 -10.68 -5.56 0.18
C PRO A 69 -11.01 -6.21 -1.17
N ASP A 70 -10.56 -5.61 -2.28
CA ASP A 70 -10.73 -6.16 -3.62
C ASP A 70 -9.85 -7.40 -3.87
N GLY A 71 -8.90 -7.70 -2.98
CA GLY A 71 -7.93 -8.79 -3.12
C GLY A 71 -6.57 -8.34 -3.68
N SER A 72 -6.43 -7.07 -4.05
CA SER A 72 -5.15 -6.51 -4.47
C SER A 72 -4.19 -6.40 -3.28
N ARG A 73 -2.88 -6.45 -3.55
CA ARG A 73 -1.83 -6.39 -2.53
C ARG A 73 -0.64 -5.57 -3.02
N TYR A 74 -0.19 -4.63 -2.20
CA TYR A 74 1.06 -3.88 -2.37
C TYR A 74 2.09 -4.33 -1.37
N GLU A 75 3.35 -4.36 -1.78
CA GLU A 75 4.51 -4.53 -0.91
C GLU A 75 5.66 -3.66 -1.41
N GLY A 76 6.20 -2.80 -0.55
CA GLY A 76 7.27 -1.89 -0.94
C GLY A 76 7.49 -0.77 0.06
N ASP A 77 8.15 0.30 -0.41
CA ASP A 77 8.33 1.49 0.40
C ASP A 77 7.03 2.31 0.48
N VAL A 78 6.85 2.98 1.60
CA VAL A 78 5.64 3.73 1.94
C VAL A 78 6.09 5.05 2.56
N LYS A 79 5.50 6.14 2.10
CA LYS A 79 5.76 7.48 2.62
C LYS A 79 4.44 8.22 2.73
N ASN A 80 4.19 8.79 3.90
CA ASN A 80 2.98 9.52 4.24
C ASN A 80 1.70 8.71 3.94
N GLY A 81 1.68 7.43 4.29
CA GLY A 81 0.52 6.55 4.05
C GLY A 81 0.37 6.04 2.62
N LEU A 82 1.24 6.42 1.70
CA LEU A 82 1.13 6.11 0.27
C LEU A 82 2.32 5.27 -0.22
N PRO A 83 2.12 4.37 -1.20
CA PRO A 83 3.23 3.78 -1.97
C PRO A 83 4.23 4.85 -2.44
N HIS A 84 5.50 4.58 -2.23
CA HIS A 84 6.60 5.43 -2.62
C HIS A 84 7.84 4.57 -2.91
N GLY A 85 8.87 5.13 -3.54
CA GLY A 85 10.12 4.40 -3.76
C GLY A 85 9.90 3.15 -4.60
N GLN A 86 10.46 2.01 -4.18
CA GLN A 86 10.33 0.76 -4.89
C GLN A 86 9.20 -0.10 -4.32
N GLY A 87 8.39 -0.70 -5.18
CA GLY A 87 7.28 -1.53 -4.72
C GLY A 87 6.67 -2.41 -5.79
N THR A 88 5.98 -3.45 -5.33
CA THR A 88 5.25 -4.40 -6.15
C THR A 88 3.77 -4.42 -5.78
N THR A 89 2.90 -4.23 -6.77
CA THR A 89 1.46 -4.45 -6.65
C THR A 89 1.06 -5.69 -7.42
N ARG A 90 0.39 -6.62 -6.75
CA ARG A 90 -0.37 -7.70 -7.37
C ARG A 90 -1.85 -7.33 -7.34
N PHE A 91 -2.44 -7.18 -8.51
CA PHE A 91 -3.86 -6.86 -8.65
C PHE A 91 -4.71 -8.12 -8.55
N LYS A 92 -6.00 -7.95 -8.19
CA LYS A 92 -6.99 -9.05 -8.13
C LYS A 92 -7.03 -9.91 -9.41
N ASN A 93 -6.87 -9.28 -10.57
CA ASN A 93 -6.92 -9.95 -11.87
C ASN A 93 -5.63 -10.73 -12.21
N GLY A 94 -4.67 -10.82 -11.29
CA GLY A 94 -3.42 -11.55 -11.45
C GLY A 94 -2.29 -10.76 -12.11
N ILE A 95 -2.57 -9.57 -12.63
CA ILE A 95 -1.54 -8.66 -13.15
C ILE A 95 -0.61 -8.23 -12.01
N VAL A 96 0.67 -8.07 -12.33
CA VAL A 96 1.68 -7.57 -11.40
C VAL A 96 2.36 -6.33 -11.96
N TYR A 97 2.50 -5.30 -11.15
CA TYR A 97 3.42 -4.20 -11.41
C TYR A 97 4.55 -4.22 -10.40
N THR A 98 5.79 -4.07 -10.84
CA THR A 98 6.98 -3.86 -9.99
C THR A 98 7.76 -2.67 -10.52
N GLY A 99 8.06 -1.68 -9.69
CA GLY A 99 8.84 -0.54 -10.11
C GLY A 99 8.81 0.63 -9.13
N ASP A 100 9.12 1.80 -9.65
CA ASP A 100 9.10 3.06 -8.92
C ASP A 100 7.66 3.54 -8.65
N TRP A 101 7.48 4.17 -7.50
CA TRP A 101 6.24 4.75 -7.00
C TRP A 101 6.47 6.16 -6.46
N VAL A 102 5.57 7.08 -6.78
CA VAL A 102 5.53 8.43 -6.23
C VAL A 102 4.11 8.79 -5.85
N ARG A 103 3.87 9.06 -4.56
CA ARG A 103 2.57 9.50 -4.01
C ARG A 103 1.43 8.56 -4.40
N GLY A 104 1.66 7.25 -4.29
CA GLY A 104 0.66 6.23 -4.59
C GLY A 104 0.46 5.92 -6.08
N LYS A 105 1.24 6.54 -6.96
CA LYS A 105 1.18 6.30 -8.41
C LYS A 105 2.45 5.63 -8.90
N SER A 106 2.32 4.75 -9.88
CA SER A 106 3.48 4.24 -10.61
C SER A 106 4.15 5.37 -11.37
N HIS A 107 5.47 5.42 -11.24
CA HIS A 107 6.35 6.45 -11.79
C HIS A 107 7.67 5.80 -12.19
N GLY A 108 8.62 6.54 -12.75
CA GLY A 108 10.00 6.07 -12.96
C GLY A 108 10.06 4.78 -13.78
N HIS A 109 11.00 3.88 -13.49
CA HIS A 109 11.11 2.63 -14.22
C HIS A 109 10.28 1.53 -13.57
N GLY A 110 9.61 0.72 -14.39
CA GLY A 110 8.85 -0.41 -13.89
C GLY A 110 8.57 -1.48 -14.93
N ARG A 111 8.04 -2.59 -14.44
CA ARG A 111 7.60 -3.75 -15.23
C ARG A 111 6.14 -4.06 -14.92
N TYR A 112 5.34 -4.20 -15.96
CA TYR A 112 3.93 -4.60 -15.92
C TYR A 112 3.79 -5.98 -16.54
N ILE A 113 3.40 -6.97 -15.73
CA ILE A 113 3.41 -8.39 -16.06
C ILE A 113 1.96 -8.87 -16.15
N TRP A 114 1.60 -9.46 -17.29
CA TRP A 114 0.31 -10.09 -17.51
C TRP A 114 0.31 -11.54 -17.03
N THR A 115 -0.89 -12.11 -16.89
CA THR A 115 -1.09 -13.48 -16.40
C THR A 115 -0.56 -14.55 -17.34
N ASP A 116 -0.40 -14.24 -18.63
CA ASP A 116 0.22 -15.12 -19.62
C ASP A 116 1.76 -15.14 -19.53
N GLY A 117 2.36 -14.30 -18.68
CA GLY A 117 3.80 -14.17 -18.51
C GLY A 117 4.45 -13.14 -19.44
N SER A 118 3.69 -12.54 -20.36
CA SER A 118 4.16 -11.36 -21.10
C SER A 118 4.37 -10.20 -20.15
N TYR A 119 5.31 -9.32 -20.49
CA TYR A 119 5.54 -8.12 -19.71
C TYR A 119 5.96 -6.93 -20.55
N TRP A 120 5.63 -5.76 -20.06
CA TRP A 120 6.09 -4.49 -20.59
C TRP A 120 7.03 -3.88 -19.56
N GLU A 121 8.19 -3.40 -19.99
CA GLU A 121 9.14 -2.68 -19.13
C GLU A 121 9.52 -1.34 -19.75
N GLY A 122 9.64 -0.31 -18.92
CA GLY A 122 9.90 1.05 -19.36
C GLY A 122 9.56 2.10 -18.33
N GLU A 123 9.51 3.36 -18.77
CA GLU A 123 9.23 4.51 -17.90
C GLU A 123 7.70 4.73 -17.73
N PHE A 124 7.26 4.97 -16.50
CA PHE A 124 5.91 5.36 -16.11
C PHE A 124 5.87 6.81 -15.64
N ARG A 125 4.76 7.51 -15.94
CA ARG A 125 4.43 8.83 -15.37
C ARG A 125 2.98 8.85 -14.94
N ASP A 126 2.76 8.99 -13.63
CA ASP A 126 1.44 9.10 -13.02
C ASP A 126 0.47 8.02 -13.50
N ASP A 127 0.86 6.76 -13.31
CA ASP A 127 0.13 5.56 -13.72
C ASP A 127 0.13 5.26 -15.21
N ARG A 128 0.76 6.08 -16.06
CA ARG A 128 0.77 5.85 -17.51
C ARG A 128 2.13 5.37 -17.98
N LYS A 129 2.13 4.31 -18.78
CA LYS A 129 3.29 3.91 -19.58
C LYS A 129 3.64 5.04 -20.55
N THR A 130 4.91 5.39 -20.61
CA THR A 130 5.43 6.30 -21.63
C THR A 130 5.76 5.54 -22.92
N GLU A 131 6.17 6.25 -23.97
CA GLU A 131 6.71 5.65 -25.19
C GLU A 131 8.06 4.94 -24.98
N ASN A 132 8.75 5.24 -23.88
CA ASN A 132 10.06 4.69 -23.52
C ASN A 132 9.91 3.31 -22.86
N GLY A 133 9.36 2.33 -23.58
CA GLY A 133 9.29 0.97 -23.08
C GLY A 133 9.13 -0.09 -24.16
N ARG A 134 9.22 -1.35 -23.75
CA ARG A 134 9.28 -2.50 -24.65
C ARG A 134 8.41 -3.63 -24.13
N MET A 135 7.73 -4.30 -25.06
CA MET A 135 6.94 -5.49 -24.79
C MET A 135 7.81 -6.74 -24.97
N HIS A 136 7.66 -7.69 -24.05
CA HIS A 136 8.34 -8.97 -24.02
C HIS A 136 7.29 -10.08 -23.94
N PHE A 137 7.37 -11.04 -24.85
CA PHE A 137 6.46 -12.18 -24.90
C PHE A 137 7.18 -13.46 -24.47
N PRO A 138 6.49 -14.35 -23.74
CA PRO A 138 7.01 -15.67 -23.43
C PRO A 138 7.05 -16.50 -24.73
N ASN A 139 8.26 -16.92 -25.13
CA ASN A 139 8.60 -17.59 -26.39
C ASN A 139 8.42 -16.75 -27.68
N LYS A 140 9.50 -16.65 -28.48
CA LYS A 140 9.58 -15.85 -29.72
C LYS A 140 8.78 -16.40 -30.92
N ASP A 141 7.99 -17.46 -30.77
CA ASP A 141 7.45 -18.24 -31.89
C ASP A 141 6.00 -17.94 -32.31
N LYS A 142 5.36 -16.88 -31.78
CA LYS A 142 4.04 -16.48 -32.29
C LYS A 142 4.04 -15.01 -32.66
N GLY A 143 4.00 -14.80 -33.98
CA GLY A 143 4.16 -13.52 -34.64
C GLY A 143 3.22 -12.44 -34.15
N ASN A 144 3.77 -11.24 -34.12
CA ASN A 144 3.07 -9.96 -34.26
C ASN A 144 1.77 -9.82 -33.44
N ALA A 145 1.88 -9.89 -32.11
CA ALA A 145 0.83 -9.40 -31.24
C ALA A 145 1.02 -7.89 -31.01
N VAL A 146 0.48 -7.07 -31.92
CA VAL A 146 0.14 -5.67 -31.59
C VAL A 146 -1.10 -5.73 -30.70
N GLY A 147 -0.92 -6.17 -29.46
CA GLY A 147 -1.94 -6.15 -28.43
C GLY A 147 -1.89 -4.81 -27.72
N THR A 148 -2.92 -3.97 -27.91
CA THR A 148 -3.12 -2.79 -27.08
C THR A 148 -3.14 -3.22 -25.62
N ALA A 149 -2.12 -2.80 -24.87
CA ALA A 149 -2.05 -3.03 -23.44
C ALA A 149 -3.33 -2.48 -22.78
N PRO A 150 -4.05 -3.28 -21.96
CA PRO A 150 -5.15 -2.73 -21.19
C PRO A 150 -4.63 -1.58 -20.31
N ALA A 151 -5.47 -0.55 -20.16
CA ALA A 151 -5.23 0.56 -19.26
C ALA A 151 -4.87 0.02 -17.85
N PRO A 152 -3.99 0.71 -17.10
CA PRO A 152 -3.70 0.31 -15.73
C PRO A 152 -5.02 0.22 -14.96
N ALA A 153 -5.16 -0.82 -14.15
CA ALA A 153 -6.29 -0.95 -13.24
C ALA A 153 -6.44 0.37 -12.46
N GLU A 154 -7.61 0.99 -12.58
CA GLU A 154 -7.88 2.32 -12.02
C GLU A 154 -7.42 2.41 -10.56
N ASN A 155 -6.46 3.31 -10.34
CA ASN A 155 -5.99 3.89 -9.09
C ASN A 155 -6.64 3.37 -7.78
N THR A 156 -6.30 2.14 -7.39
CA THR A 156 -6.79 1.51 -6.16
C THR A 156 -6.35 2.28 -4.90
N PHE A 157 -5.24 3.01 -4.97
CA PHE A 157 -4.63 3.66 -3.81
C PHE A 157 -5.25 5.01 -3.47
N GLN A 158 -5.65 5.83 -4.45
CA GLN A 158 -6.28 7.13 -4.18
C GLN A 158 -7.65 6.99 -3.51
N ARG A 159 -8.47 6.01 -3.93
CA ARG A 159 -9.78 5.76 -3.29
C ARG A 159 -9.65 5.23 -1.86
N ALA A 160 -8.56 4.52 -1.56
CA ALA A 160 -8.33 3.90 -0.26
C ALA A 160 -7.69 4.85 0.77
N THR A 161 -6.88 5.83 0.35
CA THR A 161 -6.19 6.74 1.28
C THR A 161 -7.04 7.92 1.72
N THR A 162 -7.97 8.42 0.91
CA THR A 162 -8.95 9.43 1.35
C THR A 162 -9.75 8.94 2.56
N ALA A 163 -10.08 7.63 2.61
CA ALA A 163 -10.76 7.02 3.76
C ALA A 163 -9.87 6.84 5.01
N ALA A 164 -8.54 6.90 4.86
CA ALA A 164 -7.59 6.72 5.97
C ALA A 164 -7.21 8.05 6.63
N THR A 165 -7.21 9.16 5.88
CA THR A 165 -6.93 10.50 6.42
C THR A 165 -8.17 11.16 7.01
N ASP A 166 -9.35 10.98 6.39
CA ASP A 166 -10.60 11.65 6.82
C ASP A 166 -11.25 11.07 8.09
N ARG A 167 -10.69 10.01 8.68
CA ARG A 167 -11.21 9.39 9.91
C ARG A 167 -10.38 9.69 11.15
N GLN A 168 -9.39 10.58 11.06
CA GLN A 168 -8.62 11.05 12.22
C GLN A 168 -9.34 12.14 13.02
N THR A 169 -10.46 12.68 12.52
CA THR A 169 -11.36 13.57 13.27
C THR A 169 -12.59 12.80 13.71
N GLU A 170 -12.47 11.94 14.73
CA GLU A 170 -13.60 11.56 15.60
C GLU A 170 -13.06 10.66 16.74
N GLU A 171 -12.22 11.25 17.60
CA GLU A 171 -12.18 10.86 19.02
C GLU A 171 -12.47 12.11 19.85
N LYS A 172 -13.72 12.19 20.29
CA LYS A 172 -14.04 12.61 21.66
C LYS A 172 -14.72 11.44 22.35
#